data_AF-A0AA41UV17-F1
#
_entry.id   AF-A0AA41UV17-F1
#
_cell.length_a   1.000
_cell.length_b   1.000
_cell.length_c   1.000
_cell.angle_alpha   90.00
_cell.angle_beta   90.00
_cell.angle_gamma   90.00
#
_symmetry.space_group_name_H-M   'P 1'
#
loop_
_entity.id
_entity.type
_entity.pdbx_description
1 polymer ?
#
loop_
_entity_poly.entity_id
_entity_poly.type
_entity_poly.pdbx_seq_one_letter_code
_entity_poly.pdbx_strand_id
1 'polypeptide(L)'
;MASKPGILTEWPWAPLGKFKYILLAPFVLDSVSPLFLEDNTRKWDWSYFLTSPFLLWRVIHNQLWISYSRFRTSKSKNRILDKPIEFDQVDRESI
;
A
#
# COMPACT_ATOMS: atom_id res chain seq x y z
N MET A 1 -2.08 2.14 -13.89
CA MET A 1 -2.46 1.24 -12.79
C MET A 1 -3.40 0.21 -13.37
N ALA A 2 -3.31 -1.06 -12.94
CA ALA A 2 -4.20 -2.09 -13.47
C ALA A 2 -5.66 -1.68 -13.22
N SER A 3 -6.51 -1.78 -14.24
CA SER A 3 -7.94 -1.46 -14.13
C SER A 3 -8.68 -2.41 -13.18
N LYS A 4 -8.10 -3.58 -12.89
CA LYS A 4 -8.59 -4.58 -11.95
C LYS A 4 -7.45 -5.05 -11.04
N PRO A 5 -7.30 -4.48 -9.84
CA PRO A 5 -6.33 -4.98 -8.86
C PRO A 5 -6.71 -6.40 -8.40
N GLY A 6 -5.70 -7.19 -8.01
CA GLY A 6 -5.93 -8.53 -7.47
C GLY A 6 -6.50 -8.51 -6.05
N ILE A 7 -7.00 -9.66 -5.59
CA ILE A 7 -7.72 -9.87 -4.30
C ILE A 7 -6.95 -9.36 -3.06
N LEU A 8 -5.64 -9.10 -3.15
CA LEU A 8 -4.81 -8.61 -2.04
C LEU A 8 -4.05 -7.32 -2.36
N THR A 9 -4.28 -6.74 -3.55
CA THR A 9 -3.61 -5.51 -3.97
C THR A 9 -4.19 -4.29 -3.23
N GLU A 10 -5.49 -4.32 -2.95
CA GLU A 10 -6.17 -3.26 -2.20
C GLU A 10 -6.37 -3.60 -0.73
N TRP A 11 -6.58 -2.58 0.08
CA TRP A 11 -6.96 -2.76 1.48
C TRP A 11 -8.45 -3.12 1.53
N PRO A 12 -8.89 -3.92 2.52
CA PRO A 12 -10.32 -4.23 2.67
C PRO A 12 -11.18 -2.96 2.84
N TRP A 13 -10.60 -1.88 3.37
CA TRP A 13 -11.20 -0.56 3.48
C TRP A 13 -10.77 0.44 2.40
N ALA A 14 -10.24 -0.03 1.27
CA ALA A 14 -10.05 0.79 0.08
C ALA A 14 -11.34 1.54 -0.38
N PRO A 15 -12.55 0.95 -0.34
CA PRO A 15 -13.76 1.68 -0.75
C PRO A 15 -14.06 2.92 0.10
N LEU A 16 -13.50 3.03 1.31
CA LEU A 16 -13.66 4.20 2.18
C LEU A 16 -12.79 5.40 1.75
N GLY A 17 -11.91 5.24 0.76
CA GLY A 17 -11.09 6.34 0.24
C GLY A 17 -10.24 7.02 1.31
N LYS A 18 -10.45 8.33 1.54
CA LYS A 18 -9.74 9.11 2.58
C LYS A 18 -10.25 8.82 4.00
N PHE A 19 -11.47 8.30 4.17
CA PHE A 19 -12.03 8.01 5.49
C PHE A 19 -11.33 6.85 6.20
N LYS A 20 -10.55 6.03 5.48
CA LYS A 20 -9.70 4.98 6.09
C LYS A 20 -8.77 5.52 7.19
N TYR A 21 -8.33 6.78 7.08
CA TYR A 21 -7.46 7.38 8.09
C TYR A 21 -8.21 7.71 9.39
N ILE A 22 -9.53 7.91 9.34
CA ILE A 22 -10.35 8.11 10.54
C ILE A 22 -10.45 6.81 11.34
N LEU A 23 -10.43 5.65 10.69
CA LEU A 23 -10.35 4.35 11.37
C LEU A 23 -8.95 4.08 11.90
N LEU A 24 -7.91 4.44 11.12
CA LEU A 24 -6.52 4.21 11.50
C LEU A 24 -6.05 5.14 12.62
N ALA A 25 -6.53 6.39 12.68
CA ALA A 25 -6.05 7.40 13.61
C ALA A 25 -6.28 7.02 15.09
N PRO A 26 -7.48 6.62 15.54
CA PRO A 26 -7.70 6.12 16.90
C PRO A 26 -6.80 4.94 17.22
N PHE A 27 -6.62 4.01 16.28
CA PHE A 27 -5.78 2.83 16.47
C PHE A 27 -4.30 3.19 16.71
N VAL A 28 -3.77 4.13 15.90
CA VAL A 28 -2.41 4.64 16.07
C VAL A 28 -2.28 5.39 17.39
N LEU A 29 -3.21 6.29 17.69
CA LEU A 29 -3.21 7.05 18.94
C LEU A 29 -3.23 6.11 20.16
N ASP A 30 -4.05 5.07 20.12
CA ASP A 30 -4.17 4.13 21.23
C ASP A 30 -2.91 3.25 21.38
N SER A 31 -2.28 2.84 20.27
CA SER A 31 -1.00 2.12 20.32
C SER A 31 0.17 2.97 20.84
N VAL A 32 0.11 4.28 20.62
CA VAL A 32 1.18 5.23 20.97
C VAL A 32 0.94 5.84 22.36
N SER A 33 -0.31 5.88 22.82
CA SER A 33 -0.72 6.44 24.11
C SER A 33 0.13 5.96 25.30
N PRO A 34 0.46 4.67 25.47
CA PRO A 34 1.24 4.19 26.60
C PRO A 34 2.71 4.65 26.59
N LEU A 35 3.23 5.11 25.45
CA LEU A 35 4.61 5.62 25.34
C LEU A 35 4.72 7.09 25.76
N PHE A 36 3.63 7.85 25.64
CA PHE A 36 3.62 9.30 25.90
C PHE A 36 2.90 9.66 27.20
N LEU A 37 1.89 8.88 27.59
CA LEU A 37 1.20 9.05 28.86
C LEU A 37 1.78 8.04 29.83
N GLU A 38 2.46 8.54 30.86
CA GLU A 38 2.98 7.75 31.99
C GLU A 38 1.81 7.30 32.87
N ASP A 39 0.97 6.43 32.31
CA ASP A 39 -0.20 5.89 32.98
C ASP A 39 0.15 4.52 33.54
N ASN A 40 0.59 4.51 34.80
CA ASN A 40 0.97 3.32 35.56
C ASN A 40 -0.20 2.32 35.74
N THR A 41 -1.42 2.69 35.36
CA THR A 41 -2.62 1.85 35.50
C THR A 41 -2.95 1.06 34.24
N ARG A 42 -2.45 1.48 33.07
CA ARG A 42 -2.83 0.89 31.78
C ARG A 42 -1.93 -0.30 31.46
N LYS A 43 -2.47 -1.52 31.64
CA LYS A 43 -1.79 -2.76 31.24
C LYS A 43 -1.52 -2.74 29.74
N TRP A 44 -0.29 -3.12 29.36
CA TRP A 44 0.12 -3.22 27.97
C TRP A 44 -0.79 -4.19 27.21
N ASP A 45 -1.48 -3.68 26.20
CA ASP A 45 -2.42 -4.46 25.43
C ASP A 45 -1.69 -5.14 24.27
N TRP A 46 -1.42 -6.43 24.46
CA TRP A 46 -0.69 -7.28 23.50
C TRP A 46 -1.32 -7.27 22.11
N SER A 47 -2.65 -7.07 22.03
CA SER A 47 -3.37 -7.01 20.76
C SER A 47 -2.90 -5.84 19.90
N TYR A 48 -2.76 -4.65 20.48
CA TYR A 48 -2.26 -3.46 19.80
C TYR A 48 -0.78 -3.58 19.45
N PHE A 49 0.02 -4.15 20.36
CA PHE A 49 1.45 -4.35 20.13
C PHE A 49 1.72 -5.28 18.95
N LEU A 50 0.93 -6.34 18.76
CA LEU A 50 1.09 -7.25 17.62
C LEU A 50 0.50 -6.68 16.33
N THR A 51 -0.62 -5.96 16.43
CA THR A 51 -1.34 -5.46 15.26
C THR A 51 -0.67 -4.22 14.63
N SER A 52 -0.08 -3.34 15.44
CA SER A 52 0.60 -2.12 14.97
C SER A 52 1.76 -2.40 13.98
N PRO A 53 2.78 -3.21 14.31
CA PRO A 53 3.86 -3.52 13.38
C PRO A 53 3.38 -4.27 12.15
N PHE A 54 2.33 -5.10 12.27
CA PHE A 54 1.74 -5.80 11.13
C PHE A 54 1.12 -4.83 10.10
N LEU A 55 0.39 -3.82 10.57
CA LEU A 55 -0.16 -2.78 9.70
C LEU A 55 0.93 -1.94 9.03
N LEU A 56 1.96 -1.55 9.79
CA LEU A 56 3.11 -0.80 9.25
C LEU A 56 3.89 -1.61 8.21
N TRP A 57 4.16 -2.89 8.51
CA TRP A 57 4.81 -3.81 7.58
C TRP A 57 4.04 -3.91 6.26
N ARG A 58 2.71 -4.01 6.32
CA ARG A 58 1.87 -4.07 5.12
C ARG A 58 2.00 -2.80 4.26
N VAL A 59 2.04 -1.61 4.88
CA VAL A 59 2.24 -0.33 4.17
C VAL A 59 3.61 -0.32 3.48
N ILE A 60 4.67 -0.66 4.22
CA ILE A 60 6.05 -0.64 3.72
C ILE A 60 6.21 -1.64 2.58
N HIS A 61 5.73 -2.88 2.76
CA HIS A 61 5.77 -3.92 1.74
C HIS A 61 5.05 -3.48 0.46
N ASN A 62 3.86 -2.90 0.56
CA ASN A 62 3.12 -2.41 -0.60
C ASN A 62 3.88 -1.28 -1.32
N GLN A 63 4.42 -0.32 -0.57
CA GLN A 63 5.19 0.78 -1.14
C GLN A 63 6.49 0.29 -1.81
N LEU A 64 7.20 -0.66 -1.19
CA LEU A 64 8.38 -1.30 -1.76
C LEU A 64 8.05 -2.02 -3.07
N TRP A 65 6.95 -2.77 -3.10
CA TRP A 65 6.52 -3.48 -4.30
C TRP A 65 6.20 -2.51 -5.44
N ILE A 66 5.42 -1.46 -5.17
CA ILE A 66 5.11 -0.41 -6.16
C ILE A 66 6.39 0.25 -6.68
N SER A 67 7.31 0.63 -5.79
CA SER A 67 8.58 1.24 -6.16
C SER A 67 9.42 0.30 -7.02
N TYR A 68 9.54 -0.97 -6.63
CA TYR A 68 10.29 -1.98 -7.37
C TYR A 68 9.68 -2.25 -8.75
N SER A 69 8.36 -2.44 -8.82
CA SER A 69 7.66 -2.63 -10.09
C SER A 69 7.88 -1.45 -11.03
N ARG A 70 7.75 -0.21 -10.54
CA ARG A 70 8.01 1.01 -11.34
C ARG A 70 9.46 1.11 -11.79
N PHE A 71 10.41 0.82 -10.91
CA PHE A 71 11.82 0.80 -11.24
C PHE A 71 12.12 -0.22 -12.35
N ARG A 72 11.57 -1.43 -12.22
CA ARG A 72 11.68 -2.48 -13.25
C ARG A 72 11.04 -2.04 -14.56
N THR A 73 9.84 -1.46 -14.56
CA THR A 73 9.19 -0.96 -15.79
C THR A 73 10.00 0.15 -16.45
N SER A 74 10.57 1.07 -15.68
CA SER A 74 11.38 2.17 -16.20
C SER A 74 12.70 1.71 -16.85
N LYS A 75 13.36 0.70 -16.28
CA LYS A 75 14.59 0.09 -16.84
C LYS A 75 14.36 -1.02 -17.87
N SER A 76 13.15 -1.59 -17.95
CA SER A 76 12.82 -2.71 -18.83
C SER A 76 12.63 -2.25 -20.29
N LYS A 77 12.59 -3.22 -21.22
CA LYS A 77 12.21 -3.02 -22.63
C LYS A 77 10.82 -2.39 -22.79
N ASN A 78 9.95 -2.47 -21.77
CA ASN A 78 8.62 -1.85 -21.74
C ASN A 78 8.67 -0.37 -21.30
N ARG A 79 9.76 0.33 -21.62
CA ARG A 79 9.85 1.78 -21.37
C ARG A 79 8.86 2.48 -22.28
N ILE A 80 7.99 3.31 -21.71
CA ILE A 80 7.11 4.18 -22.49
C ILE A 80 8.02 5.15 -23.24
N LEU A 81 8.17 4.92 -24.54
CA LEU A 81 8.86 5.81 -25.45
C LEU A 81 7.84 6.85 -25.92
N ASP A 82 8.26 8.10 -26.02
CA ASP A 82 7.47 9.16 -26.64
C ASP A 82 7.57 9.02 -28.17
N LYS A 83 7.09 7.88 -28.67
CA LYS A 83 7.01 7.53 -30.08
C LYS A 83 5.54 7.26 -30.40
N PRO A 84 5.06 7.69 -31.59
CA PRO A 84 3.73 7.29 -32.04
C PRO A 84 3.66 5.75 -32.11
N ILE A 85 2.48 5.19 -31.81
CA ILE A 85 2.22 3.75 -31.92
C ILE A 85 2.45 3.32 -33.38
N GLU A 86 3.39 2.41 -33.60
CA GLU A 86 3.67 1.83 -34.92
C GLU A 86 2.62 0.76 -35.24
N PHE A 87 2.22 0.63 -36.51
CA PHE A 87 1.21 -0.35 -36.95
C PHE A 87 1.59 -1.80 -36.60
N ASP A 88 2.87 -2.15 -36.68
CA ASP A 88 3.40 -3.46 -36.27
C ASP A 88 3.14 -3.78 -34.79
N GLN A 89 3.05 -2.75 -33.94
CA GLN A 89 2.71 -2.93 -32.53
C GLN A 89 1.22 -3.24 -32.35
N VAL A 90 0.34 -2.58 -33.12
CA VAL A 90 -1.11 -2.87 -33.12
C VAL A 90 -1.40 -4.28 -33.61
N ASP A 91 -0.69 -4.74 -34.65
CA ASP A 91 -0.84 -6.09 -35.19
C ASP A 91 -0.35 -7.18 -34.22
N ARG A 92 0.61 -6.88 -33.34
CA ARG A 92 1.02 -7.81 -32.26
C ARG A 92 0.05 -7.87 -31.10
N GLU A 93 -0.60 -6.76 -30.78
CA GLU A 93 -1.47 -6.63 -29.61
C GLU A 93 -2.94 -6.99 -29.89
N SER A 94 -3.32 -7.15 -31.17
CA SER A 94 -4.69 -7.49 -31.61
C SER A 94 -4.97 -8.99 -31.81
N ILE A 95 -3.98 -9.86 -31.55
CA ILE A 95 -4.10 -11.33 -31.58
C ILE A 95 -4.41 -11.89 -30.19
#